data_AF-A0A834SN40-F1
#
_entry.id   AF-A0A834SN40-F1
#
_cell.length_a   1.000
_cell.length_b   1.000
_cell.length_c   1.000
_cell.angle_alpha   90.00
_cell.angle_beta   90.00
_cell.angle_gamma   90.00
#
_symmetry.space_group_name_H-M   'P 1'
#
loop_
_entity.id
_entity.type
_entity.pdbx_description
1 polymer ?
#
loop_
_entity_poly.entity_id
_entity_poly.type
_entity_poly.pdbx_seq_one_letter_code
_entity_poly.pdbx_strand_id
1 'polypeptide(L)'
;MSILKQLSSYSWYAKAVTAMAAFALEYGNFWHLCQVPRDDMLGRSLAVLNHVHAFERKRKDLSEYNLLVKNIFEIVKSLVELESIFKHGYGLKDVPSLTTAMHDFPVYVYWVVLALVSCACHIDILLGTS
;
A
#
# COMPACT_ATOMS: atom_id res chain seq x y z
N MET A 1 8.98 -14.23 3.32
CA MET A 1 8.39 -13.01 3.91
C MET A 1 9.08 -12.62 5.22
N SER A 2 10.28 -12.01 5.14
CA SER A 2 11.08 -11.62 6.32
C SER A 2 10.43 -10.45 7.09
N ILE A 3 9.79 -9.52 6.37
CA ILE A 3 9.15 -8.33 6.95
C ILE A 3 8.07 -8.66 7.98
N LEU A 4 7.23 -9.67 7.72
CA LEU A 4 6.19 -10.11 8.68
C LEU A 4 6.80 -10.75 9.93
N LYS A 5 7.95 -11.42 9.79
CA LYS A 5 8.70 -12.01 10.92
C LYS A 5 9.36 -10.93 11.77
N GLN A 6 9.92 -9.89 11.14
CA GLN A 6 10.48 -8.72 11.83
C GLN A 6 9.42 -8.00 12.67
N LEU A 7 8.18 -7.97 12.19
CA LEU A 7 7.04 -7.39 12.89
C LEU A 7 6.25 -8.41 13.73
N SER A 8 6.85 -9.55 14.10
CA SER A 8 6.15 -10.65 14.77
C SER A 8 5.41 -10.24 16.04
N SER A 9 5.97 -9.29 16.81
CA SER A 9 5.38 -8.75 18.05
C SER A 9 4.14 -7.87 17.82
N TYR A 10 3.93 -7.35 16.61
CA TYR A 10 2.80 -6.50 16.27
C TYR A 10 1.56 -7.34 15.99
N SER A 11 0.36 -6.79 16.20
CA SER A 11 -0.87 -7.42 15.72
C SER A 11 -0.90 -7.52 14.20
N TRP A 12 -1.75 -8.40 13.66
CA TRP A 12 -1.86 -8.57 12.20
C TRP A 12 -2.31 -7.30 11.48
N TYR A 13 -3.29 -6.57 12.01
CA TYR A 13 -3.70 -5.30 11.39
C TYR A 13 -2.58 -4.24 11.45
N ALA A 14 -1.80 -4.20 12.54
CA ALA A 14 -0.71 -3.24 12.67
C ALA A 14 0.39 -3.52 11.63
N LYS A 15 0.64 -4.79 11.29
CA LYS A 15 1.53 -5.15 10.17
C LYS A 15 1.03 -4.57 8.84
N ALA A 16 -0.28 -4.70 8.55
CA ALA A 16 -0.88 -4.14 7.33
C ALA A 16 -0.80 -2.61 7.29
N VAL A 17 -1.18 -1.94 8.38
CA VAL A 17 -1.13 -0.48 8.50
C VAL A 17 0.30 0.05 8.38
N THR A 18 1.27 -0.64 8.99
CA THR A 18 2.69 -0.26 8.90
C THR A 18 3.21 -0.37 7.47
N ALA A 19 2.87 -1.46 6.78
CA ALA A 19 3.23 -1.63 5.36
C ALA A 19 2.56 -0.56 4.48
N MET A 20 1.29 -0.25 4.73
CA MET A 20 0.56 0.81 4.01
C MET A 20 1.19 2.19 4.24
N ALA A 21 1.61 2.49 5.47
CA ALA A 21 2.27 3.75 5.80
C ALA A 21 3.63 3.88 5.11
N ALA A 22 4.44 2.81 5.11
CA ALA A 22 5.71 2.78 4.37
C ALA A 22 5.48 2.98 2.86
N PHE A 23 4.51 2.27 2.28
CA PHE A 23 4.15 2.44 0.88
C PHE A 23 3.63 3.85 0.55
N ALA A 24 2.85 4.47 1.43
CA ALA A 24 2.31 5.81 1.22
C ALA A 24 3.42 6.87 1.07
N LEU A 25 4.56 6.70 1.75
CA LEU A 25 5.74 7.56 1.58
C LEU A 25 6.33 7.43 0.18
N GLU A 26 6.55 6.19 -0.27
CA GLU A 26 7.08 5.92 -1.62
C GLU A 26 6.15 6.43 -2.72
N TYR A 27 4.84 6.16 -2.59
CA TYR A 27 3.82 6.60 -3.52
C TYR A 27 3.70 8.14 -3.56
N GLY A 28 3.81 8.80 -2.41
CA GLY A 28 3.81 10.26 -2.31
C GLY A 28 5.03 10.90 -2.98
N ASN A 29 6.23 10.37 -2.71
CA ASN A 29 7.48 10.81 -3.33
C ASN A 29 7.42 10.67 -4.85
N PHE A 30 6.95 9.52 -5.33
CA PHE A 30 6.73 9.27 -6.75
C PHE A 30 5.83 10.34 -7.39
N TRP A 31 4.64 10.57 -6.82
CA TRP A 31 3.72 11.57 -7.38
C TRP A 31 4.24 13.00 -7.30
N HIS A 32 4.96 13.35 -6.24
CA HIS A 32 5.61 14.64 -6.12
C HIS A 32 6.62 14.88 -7.25
N LEU A 33 7.47 13.90 -7.53
CA LEU A 33 8.46 13.94 -8.60
C LEU A 33 7.81 13.95 -10.00
N CYS A 34 6.67 13.29 -10.17
CA CYS A 34 5.92 13.26 -11.44
C CYS A 34 5.10 14.52 -11.74
N GLN A 35 4.89 15.39 -10.75
CA GLN A 35 4.03 16.59 -10.84
C GLN A 35 4.76 17.89 -10.50
N VAL A 36 6.09 17.93 -10.63
CA VAL A 36 6.88 19.12 -10.31
C VAL A 36 6.46 20.33 -11.17
N PRO A 37 6.14 21.48 -10.55
CA PRO A 37 5.82 22.73 -11.26
C PRO A 37 6.96 23.25 -12.14
N ARG A 38 6.63 23.99 -13.20
CA ARG A 38 7.64 24.54 -14.13
C ARG A 38 8.63 25.51 -13.47
N ASP A 39 8.16 26.24 -12.46
CA ASP A 39 8.93 27.27 -11.77
C ASP A 39 9.85 26.69 -10.67
N ASP A 40 9.71 25.40 -10.35
CA ASP A 40 10.54 24.71 -9.37
C ASP A 40 11.78 24.06 -10.03
N MET A 41 12.86 24.82 -10.10
CA MET A 41 14.13 24.35 -10.67
C MET A 41 14.77 23.20 -9.87
N LEU A 42 14.60 23.20 -8.54
CA LEU A 42 15.16 22.17 -7.67
C LEU A 42 14.40 20.86 -7.82
N GLY A 43 13.06 20.91 -7.76
CA GLY A 43 12.20 19.76 -8.01
C GLY A 43 12.46 19.14 -9.37
N ARG A 44 12.71 19.96 -10.41
CA ARG A 44 13.02 19.45 -11.75
C ARG A 44 14.35 18.73 -11.78
N SER A 45 15.37 19.28 -11.12
CA SER A 45 16.68 18.63 -11.03
C SER A 45 16.57 17.30 -10.27
N LEU A 46 15.75 17.24 -9.22
CA LEU A 46 15.43 16.01 -8.49
C LEU A 46 14.67 15.00 -9.36
N ALA A 47 13.70 15.44 -10.15
CA ALA A 47 12.95 14.56 -11.06
C ALA A 47 13.86 13.97 -12.16
N VAL A 48 14.80 14.75 -12.68
CA VAL A 48 15.84 14.27 -13.63
C VAL A 48 16.71 13.21 -12.96
N LEU A 49 17.21 13.50 -11.74
CA LEU A 49 18.06 12.61 -10.97
C LEU A 49 17.37 11.28 -10.64
N ASN A 50 16.06 11.32 -10.40
CA ASN A 50 15.22 10.14 -10.14
C ASN A 50 14.60 9.53 -11.42
N HIS A 51 15.16 9.81 -12.60
CA HIS A 51 14.80 9.18 -13.88
C HIS A 51 13.33 9.34 -14.33
N VAL A 52 12.61 10.32 -13.81
CA VAL A 52 11.17 10.55 -14.09
C VAL A 52 10.87 10.84 -15.57
N HIS A 53 11.87 11.22 -16.38
CA HIS A 53 11.65 11.47 -17.82
C HIS A 53 11.18 10.25 -18.62
N ALA A 54 11.46 9.03 -18.15
CA ALA A 54 10.92 7.80 -18.76
C ALA A 54 9.41 7.64 -18.55
N PHE A 55 8.86 8.33 -17.54
CA PHE A 55 7.48 8.22 -17.09
C PHE A 55 6.46 8.88 -18.01
N GLU A 56 6.79 10.01 -18.64
CA GLU A 56 5.83 10.77 -19.46
C GLU A 56 5.27 9.94 -20.63
N ARG A 57 6.01 8.94 -21.11
CA ARG A 57 5.56 8.02 -22.17
C ARG A 57 4.61 6.91 -21.67
N LYS A 58 4.60 6.62 -20.36
CA LYS A 58 3.81 5.55 -19.71
C LYS A 58 2.56 6.05 -18.98
N ARG A 59 2.25 7.36 -19.06
CA ARG A 59 1.20 8.04 -18.29
C ARG A 59 -0.23 7.48 -18.45
N LYS A 60 -0.53 6.79 -19.56
CA LYS A 60 -1.87 6.28 -19.86
C LYS A 60 -2.32 5.10 -18.96
N ASP A 61 -1.40 4.36 -18.33
CA ASP A 61 -1.72 3.19 -17.48
C ASP A 61 -1.90 3.52 -15.99
N LEU A 62 -1.88 4.80 -15.60
CA LEU A 62 -1.84 5.19 -14.18
C LEU A 62 -3.19 5.22 -13.49
N SER A 63 -4.30 5.34 -14.24
CA SER A 63 -5.63 5.33 -13.64
C SER A 63 -5.94 3.97 -13.00
N GLU A 64 -5.57 2.88 -13.67
CA GLU A 64 -5.73 1.52 -13.15
C GLU A 64 -4.82 1.26 -11.96
N TYR A 65 -3.57 1.73 -12.03
CA TYR A 65 -2.64 1.66 -10.90
C TYR A 65 -3.15 2.41 -9.67
N ASN A 66 -3.63 3.65 -9.84
CA ASN A 66 -4.19 4.44 -8.74
C ASN A 66 -5.45 3.80 -8.16
N LEU A 67 -6.29 3.20 -9.01
CA LEU A 67 -7.45 2.45 -8.56
C LEU A 67 -7.04 1.22 -7.74
N LEU A 68 -6.00 0.49 -8.15
CA LEU A 68 -5.47 -0.63 -7.39
C LEU A 68 -4.96 -0.18 -6.01
N VAL A 69 -4.16 0.88 -5.95
CA VAL A 69 -3.66 1.45 -4.68
C VAL A 69 -4.82 1.85 -3.77
N LYS A 70 -5.84 2.51 -4.33
CA LYS A 70 -7.05 2.87 -3.58
C LYS A 70 -7.79 1.64 -3.05
N ASN A 71 -7.94 0.59 -3.86
CA ASN A 71 -8.59 -0.65 -3.43
C ASN A 71 -7.82 -1.32 -2.28
N ILE A 72 -6.49 -1.33 -2.33
CA ILE A 72 -5.65 -1.85 -1.25
C ILE A 72 -5.87 -1.04 0.04
N PHE A 73 -5.95 0.29 -0.06
CA PHE A 73 -6.26 1.15 1.08
C PHE A 73 -7.63 0.82 1.72
N GLU A 74 -8.68 0.65 0.92
CA GLU A 74 -10.01 0.28 1.43
C GLU A 74 -10.01 -1.12 2.08
N ILE A 75 -9.22 -2.07 1.55
CA ILE A 75 -9.03 -3.38 2.19
C ILE A 75 -8.34 -3.23 3.55
N VAL A 76 -7.26 -2.44 3.65
CA VAL A 76 -6.58 -2.18 4.93
C VAL A 76 -7.54 -1.57 5.94
N LYS A 77 -8.35 -0.58 5.52
CA LYS A 77 -9.37 0.05 6.35
C LYS A 77 -10.41 -0.98 6.84
N SER A 78 -10.89 -1.82 5.93
CA SER A 78 -11.84 -2.90 6.25
C SER A 78 -11.26 -3.91 7.24
N LEU A 79 -9.97 -4.24 7.15
CA LEU A 79 -9.29 -5.11 8.11
C LEU A 79 -9.21 -4.50 9.51
N VAL A 80 -8.95 -3.18 9.60
CA VAL A 80 -8.94 -2.46 10.87
C VAL A 80 -10.34 -2.42 11.49
N GLU A 81 -11.37 -2.16 10.67
CA GLU A 81 -12.77 -2.16 11.11
C GLU A 81 -13.22 -3.56 11.58
N LEU A 82 -12.86 -4.61 10.83
CA LEU A 82 -13.16 -6.00 11.19
C LEU A 82 -12.55 -6.38 12.54
N GLU A 83 -11.29 -6.01 12.79
CA GLU A 83 -10.64 -6.28 14.08
C GLU A 83 -11.29 -5.49 15.22
N SER A 84 -11.72 -4.25 14.96
CA SER A 84 -12.48 -3.44 15.92
C SER A 84 -13.81 -4.11 16.28
N ILE A 85 -14.59 -4.54 15.30
CA ILE A 85 -15.88 -5.24 15.50
C ILE A 85 -15.67 -6.49 16.35
N PHE A 86 -14.63 -7.28 16.03
CA PHE A 86 -14.30 -8.49 16.78
C PHE A 86 -13.95 -8.19 18.25
N LYS A 87 -13.16 -7.15 18.51
CA LYS A 87 -12.79 -6.73 19.89
C LYS A 87 -13.98 -6.25 20.72
N HIS A 88 -14.98 -5.64 20.08
CA HIS A 88 -16.19 -5.15 20.77
C HIS A 88 -17.17 -6.28 21.13
N GLY A 89 -16.87 -7.54 20.79
CA GLY A 89 -17.67 -8.69 21.22
C GLY A 89 -19.02 -8.83 20.51
N TYR A 90 -19.24 -8.10 19.40
CA TYR A 90 -20.39 -8.33 18.53
C TYR A 90 -20.36 -9.79 18.05
N GLY A 91 -21.45 -10.50 18.35
CA GLY A 91 -21.42 -11.90 18.74
C GLY A 91 -20.77 -12.86 17.75
N LEU A 92 -19.72 -13.55 18.21
CA LEU A 92 -19.33 -14.87 17.71
C LEU A 92 -20.52 -15.86 17.64
N LYS A 93 -21.56 -15.61 18.44
CA LYS A 93 -22.83 -16.38 18.45
C LYS A 93 -23.84 -15.91 17.39
N ASP A 94 -23.79 -14.66 16.97
CA ASP A 94 -24.76 -14.06 16.04
C ASP A 94 -24.25 -14.08 14.61
N VAL A 95 -22.91 -14.07 14.41
CA VAL A 95 -22.26 -14.03 13.10
C VAL A 95 -21.11 -15.05 13.03
N PRO A 96 -21.40 -16.33 12.72
CA PRO A 96 -20.38 -17.37 12.63
C PRO A 96 -19.28 -17.07 11.61
N SER A 97 -19.61 -16.35 10.53
CA SER A 97 -18.66 -15.92 9.49
C SER A 97 -17.58 -14.97 10.02
N LEU A 98 -17.80 -14.26 11.13
CA LEU A 98 -16.80 -13.42 11.77
C LEU A 98 -15.65 -14.28 12.32
N THR A 99 -15.96 -15.44 12.90
CA THR A 99 -14.95 -16.40 13.39
C THR A 99 -14.04 -16.85 12.26
N THR A 100 -14.65 -17.24 11.12
CA THR A 100 -13.92 -17.68 9.93
C THR A 100 -13.04 -16.56 9.36
N ALA A 101 -13.59 -15.35 9.26
CA ALA A 101 -12.83 -14.19 8.78
C ALA A 101 -11.63 -13.86 9.70
N MET A 102 -11.78 -14.04 11.02
CA MET A 102 -10.68 -13.85 11.96
C MET A 102 -9.64 -14.97 11.93
N HIS A 103 -10.05 -16.20 11.64
CA HIS A 103 -9.13 -17.31 11.38
C HIS A 103 -8.27 -17.04 10.13
N ASP A 104 -8.89 -16.53 9.06
CA ASP A 104 -8.21 -16.24 7.79
C ASP A 104 -7.54 -14.86 7.76
N PHE A 105 -7.70 -14.06 8.82
CA PHE A 105 -7.16 -12.71 8.94
C PHE A 105 -5.65 -12.59 8.63
N PRO A 106 -4.78 -13.50 9.11
CA PRO A 106 -3.36 -13.48 8.76
C PRO A 106 -3.11 -13.59 7.25
N VAL A 107 -3.93 -14.36 6.55
CA VAL A 107 -3.83 -14.59 5.11
C VAL A 107 -4.21 -13.32 4.35
N TYR A 108 -5.28 -12.62 4.76
CA TYR A 108 -5.65 -11.34 4.16
C TYR A 108 -4.53 -10.29 4.32
N VAL A 109 -3.95 -10.19 5.51
CA VAL A 109 -2.82 -9.28 5.75
C VAL A 109 -1.61 -9.64 4.89
N TYR A 110 -1.31 -10.93 4.74
CA TYR A 110 -0.22 -11.37 3.86
C TYR A 110 -0.42 -10.89 2.43
N TRP A 111 -1.61 -11.08 1.85
CA TRP A 111 -1.91 -10.65 0.49
C TRP A 111 -1.85 -9.13 0.31
N VAL A 112 -2.32 -8.38 1.30
CA VAL A 112 -2.20 -6.91 1.30
C VAL A 112 -0.74 -6.47 1.28
N VAL A 113 0.10 -7.02 2.17
CA VAL A 113 1.53 -6.66 2.21
C VAL A 113 2.22 -7.06 0.91
N LEU A 114 1.90 -8.22 0.36
CA LEU A 114 2.44 -8.65 -0.93
C LEU A 114 2.03 -7.70 -2.06
N ALA A 115 0.76 -7.28 -2.11
CA ALA A 115 0.27 -6.35 -3.11
C ALA A 115 0.96 -4.97 -3.00
N LEU A 116 1.18 -4.47 -1.78
CA LEU A 116 1.91 -3.22 -1.55
C LEU A 116 3.36 -3.29 -2.02
N VAL A 117 4.05 -4.40 -1.70
CA VAL A 117 5.43 -4.63 -2.18
C VAL A 117 5.47 -4.69 -3.71
N SER A 118 4.54 -5.40 -4.34
CA SER A 118 4.43 -5.44 -5.81
C SER A 118 4.16 -4.06 -6.41
N CYS A 119 3.30 -3.24 -5.76
CA CYS A 119 3.03 -1.88 -6.19
C CYS A 119 4.27 -0.98 -6.08
N ALA A 120 5.09 -1.14 -5.03
CA ALA A 120 6.34 -0.42 -4.87
C ALA A 120 7.35 -0.81 -5.97
N CYS A 121 7.53 -2.11 -6.22
CA CYS A 121 8.38 -2.56 -7.33
C CYS A 121 7.89 -2.03 -8.69
N HIS A 122 6.57 -1.90 -8.88
CA HIS A 122 6.02 -1.31 -10.10
C HIS A 122 6.36 0.19 -10.22
N ILE A 123 6.42 0.93 -9.12
CA ILE A 123 6.91 2.33 -9.12
C ILE A 123 8.36 2.39 -9.58
N ASP A 124 9.22 1.50 -9.09
CA ASP A 124 10.63 1.44 -9.51
C ASP A 124 10.77 1.19 -11.02
N ILE A 125 9.97 0.28 -11.58
CA ILE A 125 9.92 0.00 -13.02
C ILE A 125 9.39 1.21 -13.82
N LEU A 126 8.44 1.97 -13.26
CA LEU A 126 7.92 3.19 -13.88
C LEU A 126 8.96 4.31 -13.90
N LEU A 127 9.78 4.42 -12.85
CA LEU A 127 10.89 5.36 -12.74
C LEU A 127 12.13 4.91 -13.51
N GLY A 128 12.26 3.62 -13.84
CA GLY A 128 13.40 3.07 -14.57
C GLY A 128 14.64 2.83 -13.69
N THR A 129 14.43 2.57 -12.40
CA THR A 129 15.49 2.32 -11.41
C THR A 129 15.86 0.84 -11.26
N SER A 130 15.24 -0.05 -12.06
CA SER A 130 15.43 -1.52 -12.06
C SER A 130 16.41 -2.02 -13.12
#